data_AF-A0A392QRZ9-F1
#
_entry.id   AF-A0A392QRZ9-F1
#
_cell.length_a   1.000
_cell.length_b   1.000
_cell.length_c   1.000
_cell.angle_alpha   90.00
_cell.angle_beta   90.00
_cell.angle_gamma   90.00
#
_symmetry.space_group_name_H-M   'P 1'
#
loop_
_entity.id
_entity.type
_entity.pdbx_description
1 polymer ?
#
loop_
_entity_poly.entity_id
_entity_poly.type
_entity_poly.pdbx_seq_one_letter_code
_entity_poly.pdbx_strand_id
1 'polypeptide(L)'
;MDDYYVWRHHGERVPTNINIEFDVNTDASSSGAQAECGNFGRMQEMVGDALGVNMSYEGGGEEEIIPNDKALKFYAMMEEVNKPLFEGASDSKLSMCVRLLAAKSNWNVSEDCLEFFSKMMLDATPVKDNLPTSYYDAQ
;
A
#
# COMPACT_ATOMS: atom_id res chain seq x y z
N MET A 1 20.44 -17.95 13.27
CA MET A 1 19.00 -17.57 13.21
C MET A 1 18.59 -18.01 11.82
N ASP A 2 17.97 -19.18 11.72
CA ASP A 2 17.95 -20.02 10.51
C ASP A 2 16.52 -20.27 10.00
N ASP A 3 15.62 -19.33 10.26
CA ASP A 3 14.19 -19.52 10.13
C ASP A 3 13.41 -18.28 9.64
N TYR A 4 14.11 -17.31 9.03
CA TYR A 4 13.52 -16.07 8.48
C TYR A 4 12.74 -16.27 7.17
N TYR A 5 12.69 -17.48 6.61
CA TYR A 5 12.02 -17.76 5.33
C TYR A 5 10.58 -18.29 5.49
N VAL A 6 10.06 -18.41 6.72
CA VAL A 6 8.75 -19.03 6.98
C VAL A 6 7.76 -18.03 7.55
N TRP A 7 6.72 -17.71 6.77
CA TRP A 7 5.66 -16.75 7.11
C TRP A 7 4.57 -17.38 7.99
N ARG A 8 4.93 -17.73 9.24
CA ARG A 8 4.06 -18.51 10.14
C ARG A 8 2.79 -17.79 10.61
N HIS A 9 2.73 -16.46 10.50
CA HIS A 9 1.59 -15.67 10.98
C HIS A 9 0.35 -15.69 10.07
N HIS A 10 0.44 -16.29 8.87
CA HIS A 10 -0.68 -16.41 7.93
C HIS A 10 -1.28 -17.83 7.82
N GLY A 11 -0.92 -18.74 8.73
CA GLY A 11 -1.57 -20.06 8.84
C GLY A 11 -1.03 -21.15 7.91
N GLU A 12 0.04 -20.90 7.16
CA GLU A 12 0.72 -21.93 6.36
C GLU A 12 1.50 -22.90 7.26
N ARG A 13 1.32 -24.20 7.03
CA ARG A 13 2.04 -25.26 7.73
C ARG A 13 3.25 -25.71 6.90
N VAL A 14 4.40 -25.81 7.56
CA VAL A 14 5.63 -26.35 6.97
C VAL A 14 5.39 -27.81 6.55
N PRO A 15 5.59 -28.17 5.27
CA PRO A 15 5.49 -29.57 4.83
C PRO A 15 6.53 -30.43 5.54
N THR A 16 6.12 -31.57 6.09
CA THR A 16 6.92 -32.40 6.99
C THR A 16 8.01 -33.24 6.32
N ASN A 17 8.22 -33.13 5.00
CA ASN A 17 9.22 -33.95 4.30
C ASN A 17 10.15 -33.08 3.44
N ILE A 18 11.25 -32.65 4.06
CA ILE A 18 12.42 -32.14 3.34
C ILE A 18 13.47 -33.27 3.36
N ASN A 19 13.31 -34.26 2.47
CA ASN A 19 14.46 -35.08 2.08
C ASN A 19 15.17 -34.30 0.97
N ILE A 20 16.27 -33.64 1.35
CA ILE A 20 17.17 -32.97 0.43
C ILE A 20 17.98 -34.04 -0.29
N GLU A 21 17.53 -34.43 -1.48
CA GLU A 21 18.41 -35.00 -2.50
C GLU A 21 18.29 -34.09 -3.73
N PHE A 22 19.17 -33.09 -3.79
CA PHE A 22 19.27 -32.15 -4.89
C PHE A 22 20.24 -32.75 -5.92
N ASP A 23 19.74 -33.66 -6.75
CA ASP A 23 20.48 -34.10 -7.95
C ASP A 23 20.21 -33.09 -9.06
N VAL A 24 21.17 -32.19 -9.30
CA VAL A 24 21.14 -31.30 -10.46
C VAL A 24 21.81 -32.02 -11.61
N ASN A 25 21.01 -32.63 -12.47
CA ASN A 25 21.42 -32.87 -13.84
C ASN A 25 20.81 -31.79 -14.74
N THR A 26 21.66 -30.82 -15.03
CA THR A 26 21.46 -29.80 -16.06
C THR A 26 21.59 -30.48 -17.40
N ASP A 27 20.52 -30.52 -18.20
CA ASP A 27 20.59 -30.54 -19.67
C ASP A 27 19.19 -30.36 -20.26
N ALA A 28 18.82 -29.10 -20.51
CA ALA A 28 17.76 -28.79 -21.46
C ALA A 28 18.22 -27.59 -22.30
N SER A 29 18.82 -27.93 -23.44
CA SER A 29 19.10 -26.98 -24.51
C SER A 29 17.83 -26.27 -24.96
N SER A 30 18.00 -24.98 -25.19
CA SER A 30 17.05 -24.03 -25.79
C SER A 30 16.34 -24.58 -27.03
N SER A 31 15.01 -24.61 -27.01
CA SER A 31 14.21 -24.22 -28.17
C SER A 31 13.07 -23.34 -27.68
N GLY A 32 13.10 -22.07 -28.07
CA GLY A 32 12.12 -21.09 -27.63
C GLY A 32 10.69 -21.46 -28.05
N ALA A 33 9.75 -21.23 -27.15
CA ALA A 33 8.39 -20.83 -27.48
C ALA A 33 7.78 -20.13 -26.25
N GLN A 34 7.56 -18.84 -26.44
CA GLN A 34 6.55 -17.95 -25.86
C GLN A 34 5.75 -18.39 -24.61
N ALA A 35 5.68 -17.45 -23.67
CA ALA A 35 4.65 -17.26 -22.66
C ALA A 35 3.37 -18.11 -22.83
N GLU A 36 3.20 -19.11 -21.96
CA GLU A 36 1.90 -19.75 -21.75
C GLU A 36 1.40 -19.49 -20.33
N CYS A 37 1.21 -18.21 -20.00
CA CYS A 37 0.13 -17.79 -19.12
C CYS A 37 -1.20 -17.81 -19.93
N GLY A 38 -1.49 -18.94 -20.59
CA GLY A 38 -2.65 -19.11 -21.48
C GLY A 38 -3.62 -20.19 -21.03
N ASN A 39 -3.28 -20.95 -19.98
CA ASN A 39 -3.98 -22.20 -19.67
C ASN A 39 -5.04 -22.08 -18.57
N PHE A 40 -5.31 -20.89 -18.03
CA PHE A 40 -6.37 -20.70 -17.03
C PHE A 40 -7.77 -20.96 -17.64
N GLY A 41 -7.99 -20.52 -18.88
CA GLY A 41 -9.26 -20.74 -19.59
C GLY A 41 -9.55 -22.21 -19.87
N ARG A 42 -8.52 -23.02 -20.14
CA ARG A 42 -8.69 -24.46 -20.43
C ARG A 42 -9.07 -25.26 -19.19
N MET A 43 -8.59 -24.87 -18.02
CA MET A 43 -9.01 -25.49 -16.75
C MET A 43 -10.47 -25.15 -16.43
N GLN A 44 -10.90 -23.90 -16.66
CA GLN A 44 -12.30 -23.49 -16.49
C GLN A 44 -13.24 -24.25 -17.43
N GLU A 45 -12.85 -24.45 -18.69
CA GLU A 45 -13.62 -25.21 -19.67
C GLU A 45 -13.82 -26.67 -19.25
N MET A 46 -12.74 -27.35 -18.83
CA MET A 46 -12.82 -28.75 -18.38
C MET A 46 -13.71 -28.93 -17.13
N VAL A 47 -13.64 -27.99 -16.18
CA VAL A 47 -14.50 -28.02 -14.98
C VAL A 47 -15.95 -27.73 -15.36
N GLY A 48 -16.17 -26.80 -16.29
CA GLY A 48 -17.49 -26.47 -16.79
C GLY A 48 -18.18 -27.65 -17.48
N ASP A 49 -17.46 -28.35 -18.37
CA ASP A 49 -17.97 -29.54 -19.07
C ASP A 49 -18.32 -30.68 -18.10
N ALA A 50 -17.48 -30.93 -17.09
CA ALA A 50 -17.72 -31.99 -16.11
C ALA A 50 -18.96 -31.72 -15.23
N LEU A 51 -19.25 -30.44 -14.94
CA LEU A 51 -20.40 -30.03 -14.15
C LEU A 51 -21.64 -29.69 -15.00
N GLY A 52 -21.49 -29.64 -16.33
CA GLY A 52 -22.53 -29.21 -17.26
C GLY A 52 -22.88 -27.71 -17.13
N VAL A 53 -21.94 -26.88 -16.68
CA VAL A 53 -22.13 -25.45 -16.42
C VAL A 53 -21.10 -24.64 -17.21
N ASN A 54 -21.52 -23.64 -17.97
CA ASN A 54 -20.59 -22.74 -18.65
C ASN A 54 -19.88 -21.84 -17.61
N MET A 55 -18.60 -22.15 -17.35
CA MET A 55 -17.74 -21.44 -16.40
C MET A 55 -17.02 -20.24 -17.04
N SER A 56 -17.63 -19.59 -18.03
CA SER A 56 -17.11 -18.32 -18.55
C SER A 56 -17.05 -17.33 -17.39
N TYR A 57 -15.85 -17.09 -16.88
CA TYR A 57 -15.59 -16.04 -15.92
C TYR A 57 -15.84 -14.71 -16.63
N GLU A 58 -17.08 -14.24 -16.60
CA GLU A 58 -17.34 -12.81 -16.73
C GLU A 58 -16.59 -12.17 -15.59
N GLY A 59 -15.50 -11.45 -15.94
CA GLY A 59 -14.60 -10.82 -15.00
C GLY A 59 -15.41 -10.25 -13.86
N GLY A 60 -15.18 -10.81 -12.65
CA GLY A 60 -16.00 -10.53 -11.49
C GLY A 60 -16.26 -9.04 -11.47
N GLY A 61 -17.53 -8.66 -11.66
CA GLY A 61 -17.91 -7.27 -11.66
C GLY A 61 -17.24 -6.64 -10.45
N GLU A 62 -16.62 -5.48 -10.63
CA GLU A 62 -16.06 -4.72 -9.52
C GLU A 62 -17.22 -4.52 -8.54
N GLU A 63 -17.36 -5.43 -7.58
CA GLU A 63 -18.40 -5.34 -6.58
C GLU A 63 -18.05 -4.07 -5.85
N GLU A 64 -18.89 -3.05 -6.05
CA GLU A 64 -18.71 -1.75 -5.45
C GLU A 64 -18.57 -1.99 -3.95
N ILE A 65 -17.34 -1.83 -3.43
CA ILE A 65 -17.05 -2.17 -2.03
C ILE A 65 -17.78 -1.12 -1.19
N ILE A 66 -18.99 -1.46 -0.76
CA ILE A 66 -19.78 -0.61 0.14
C ILE A 66 -18.94 -0.39 1.40
N PRO A 67 -18.52 0.85 1.70
CA PRO A 67 -17.66 1.11 2.84
C PRO A 67 -18.36 0.71 4.13
N ASN A 68 -17.73 -0.15 4.94
CA ASN A 68 -18.20 -0.39 6.29
C ASN A 68 -17.99 0.85 7.18
N ASP A 69 -18.59 0.86 8.37
CA ASP A 69 -18.51 1.99 9.31
C ASP A 69 -17.09 2.43 9.64
N LYS A 70 -16.11 1.51 9.66
CA LYS A 70 -14.71 1.85 9.90
C LYS A 70 -14.10 2.59 8.72
N ALA A 71 -14.39 2.13 7.49
CA ALA A 71 -13.95 2.79 6.27
C ALA A 71 -14.56 4.19 6.15
N LEU A 72 -15.85 4.36 6.44
CA LEU A 72 -16.49 5.68 6.45
C LEU A 72 -15.84 6.64 7.44
N LYS A 73 -15.54 6.19 8.66
CA LYS A 73 -14.82 7.01 9.65
C LYS A 73 -13.43 7.39 9.19
N PHE A 74 -12.72 6.46 8.55
CA PHE A 74 -11.41 6.73 7.98
C PHE A 74 -11.48 7.77 6.85
N TYR A 75 -12.45 7.66 5.94
CA TYR A 75 -12.62 8.63 4.86
C TYR A 75 -13.00 10.02 5.38
N ALA A 76 -13.88 10.11 6.38
CA ALA A 76 -14.22 11.38 7.01
C ALA A 76 -12.99 12.06 7.65
N MET A 77 -12.15 11.27 8.33
CA MET A 77 -10.88 11.77 8.89
C MET A 77 -9.94 12.24 7.78
N MET A 78 -9.80 11.45 6.71
CA MET A 78 -8.95 11.80 5.56
C MET A 78 -9.42 13.07 4.86
N GLU A 79 -10.73 13.24 4.70
CA GLU A 79 -11.33 14.46 4.15
C GLU A 79 -11.03 15.66 5.05
N GLU A 80 -11.14 15.50 6.37
CA GLU A 80 -10.86 16.55 7.34
C GLU A 80 -9.40 17.01 7.30
N VAL A 81 -8.44 16.08 7.32
CA VAL A 81 -7.01 16.43 7.34
C VAL A 81 -6.49 16.95 5.98
N ASN A 82 -7.21 16.67 4.89
CA ASN A 82 -6.90 17.16 3.55
C ASN A 82 -7.58 18.49 3.20
N LYS A 83 -8.38 19.06 4.10
CA LYS A 83 -8.93 20.40 3.90
C LYS A 83 -7.80 21.41 3.66
N PRO A 84 -7.97 22.34 2.69
CA PRO A 84 -7.03 23.43 2.48
C PRO A 84 -6.78 24.22 3.77
N LEU A 85 -5.57 24.75 3.93
CA LEU A 85 -5.20 25.59 5.09
C LEU A 85 -6.15 26.78 5.26
N PHE A 86 -6.57 27.36 4.15
CA PHE A 86 -7.55 28.44 4.05
C PHE A 86 -8.14 28.44 2.63
N GLU A 87 -9.18 29.25 2.41
CA GLU A 87 -9.83 29.34 1.10
C GLU A 87 -8.82 29.72 0.00
N GLY A 88 -8.76 28.90 -1.06
CA GLY A 88 -7.83 29.10 -2.18
C GLY A 88 -6.42 28.54 -1.98
N ALA A 89 -6.09 27.97 -0.81
CA ALA A 89 -4.80 27.28 -0.61
C ALA A 89 -4.77 25.94 -1.38
N SER A 90 -3.63 25.62 -2.00
CA SER A 90 -3.38 24.28 -2.57
C SER A 90 -3.02 23.25 -1.50
N ASP A 91 -2.54 23.73 -0.37
CA ASP A 91 -1.91 22.92 0.66
C ASP A 91 -2.88 22.70 1.81
N SER A 92 -2.81 21.51 2.42
CA SER A 92 -3.54 21.11 3.64
C SER A 92 -2.60 21.03 4.84
N LYS A 93 -3.17 20.92 6.05
CA LYS A 93 -2.41 20.67 7.28
C LYS A 93 -1.49 19.47 7.14
N LEU A 94 -2.05 18.36 6.64
CA LEU A 94 -1.30 17.11 6.39
C LEU A 94 -0.13 17.35 5.44
N SER A 95 -0.36 18.06 4.33
CA SER A 95 0.69 18.32 3.34
C SER A 95 1.84 19.18 3.89
N MET A 96 1.57 20.05 4.87
CA MET A 96 2.60 20.83 5.55
C MET A 96 3.37 19.98 6.56
N CYS A 97 2.70 19.14 7.34
CA CYS A 97 3.38 18.19 8.23
C CYS A 97 4.31 17.26 7.43
N VAL A 98 3.85 16.70 6.31
CA VAL A 98 4.67 15.85 5.43
C VAL A 98 5.89 16.61 4.91
N ARG A 99 5.77 17.89 4.54
CA ARG A 99 6.91 18.71 4.09
C ARG A 99 7.91 19.00 5.22
N LEU A 100 7.45 19.25 6.44
CA LEU A 100 8.32 19.44 7.61
C LEU A 100 9.09 18.15 7.94
N LEU A 101 8.41 17.00 7.94
CA LEU A 101 9.05 15.70 8.15
C LEU A 101 10.02 15.36 7.02
N ALA A 102 9.65 15.62 5.76
CA ALA A 102 10.55 15.47 4.62
C ALA A 102 11.78 16.38 4.74
N ALA A 103 11.61 17.59 5.29
CA ALA A 103 12.73 18.49 5.53
C ALA A 103 13.72 17.89 6.54
N LYS A 104 13.19 17.28 7.61
CA LYS A 104 14.00 16.56 8.59
C LYS A 104 14.73 15.37 7.96
N SER A 105 14.05 14.53 7.19
CA SER A 105 14.62 13.29 6.66
C SER A 105 15.60 13.52 5.51
N ASN A 106 15.27 14.41 4.57
CA ASN A 106 16.05 14.58 3.34
C ASN A 106 17.32 15.42 3.53
N TRP A 107 17.27 16.43 4.41
CA TRP A 107 18.38 17.37 4.60
C TRP A 107 18.92 17.43 6.03
N ASN A 108 18.39 16.59 6.94
CA ASN A 108 18.76 16.60 8.35
C ASN A 108 18.65 18.00 8.99
N VAL A 109 17.61 18.75 8.63
CA VAL A 109 17.35 20.07 9.24
C VAL A 109 17.23 19.91 10.77
N SER A 110 17.80 20.83 11.54
CA SER A 110 17.69 20.78 13.00
C SER A 110 16.25 20.99 13.44
N GLU A 111 15.86 20.37 14.57
CA GLU A 111 14.51 20.55 15.12
C GLU A 111 14.23 22.01 15.45
N ASP A 112 15.21 22.74 16.00
CA ASP A 112 15.10 24.18 16.27
C ASP A 112 14.78 25.00 15.01
N CYS A 113 15.34 24.61 13.87
CA CYS A 113 15.08 25.28 12.60
C CYS A 113 13.66 24.97 12.07
N LEU A 114 13.22 23.72 12.20
CA LEU A 114 11.85 23.33 11.83
C LEU A 114 10.81 23.98 12.75
N GLU A 115 11.10 24.09 14.04
CA GLU A 115 10.27 24.79 15.02
C GLU A 115 10.13 26.27 14.68
N PHE A 116 11.23 26.92 14.28
CA PHE A 116 11.19 28.30 13.78
C PHE A 116 10.33 28.44 12.53
N PHE A 117 10.45 27.51 11.56
CA PHE A 117 9.60 27.53 10.37
C PHE A 117 8.13 27.31 10.69
N SER A 118 7.78 26.38 11.59
CA SER A 118 6.40 26.16 12.03
C SER A 118 5.79 27.44 12.60
N LYS A 119 6.51 28.13 13.49
CA LYS A 119 6.09 29.43 14.05
C LYS A 119 5.95 30.51 12.99
N MET A 120 6.91 30.62 12.08
CA MET A 120 6.85 31.59 10.98
C MET A 120 5.61 31.37 10.10
N MET A 121 5.29 30.11 9.76
CA MET A 121 4.11 29.80 8.95
C MET A 121 2.80 30.11 9.69
N LEU A 122 2.73 29.84 11.00
CA LEU A 122 1.56 30.20 11.85
C LEU A 122 1.35 31.70 11.97
N ASP A 123 2.41 32.48 12.02
CA ASP A 123 2.32 33.93 12.10
C ASP A 123 1.92 34.55 10.76
N ALA A 124 2.32 33.92 9.64
CA ALA A 124 2.03 34.38 8.29
C ALA A 124 0.66 33.95 7.76
N THR A 125 0.05 32.89 8.32
CA THR A 125 -1.24 32.38 7.84
C THR A 125 -2.41 33.25 8.33
N PRO A 126 -3.45 33.45 7.51
CA PRO A 126 -4.69 34.08 7.95
C PRO A 126 -5.51 33.21 8.93
N VAL A 127 -5.27 31.90 8.96
CA VAL A 127 -6.02 30.93 9.81
C VAL A 127 -5.04 30.06 10.60
N LYS A 128 -5.02 30.23 11.92
CA LYS A 128 -4.03 29.59 12.81
C LYS A 128 -4.31 28.11 13.08
N ASP A 129 -5.58 27.72 13.12
CA ASP A 129 -5.99 26.39 13.58
C ASP A 129 -5.65 25.27 12.57
N ASN A 130 -5.40 25.64 11.31
CA ASN A 130 -5.20 24.71 10.21
C ASN A 130 -3.71 24.40 9.95
N LEU A 131 -2.77 24.96 10.70
CA LEU A 131 -1.35 24.61 10.63
C LEU A 131 -0.90 23.85 11.89
N PRO A 132 0.19 23.06 11.81
CA PRO A 132 0.85 22.53 13.01
C PRO A 132 1.38 23.70 13.86
N THR A 133 1.14 23.67 15.18
CA THR A 133 1.54 24.76 16.08
C THR A 133 3.03 24.72 16.45
N SER A 134 3.63 23.56 16.27
CA SER A 134 5.04 23.26 16.50
C SER A 134 5.54 22.26 15.46
N TYR A 135 6.85 22.04 15.38
CA TYR A 135 7.37 20.92 14.59
C TYR A 135 6.95 19.56 15.18
N TYR A 136 6.80 19.46 16.50
CA TYR A 136 6.39 18.22 17.15
C TYR A 136 4.94 17.84 16.84
N ASP A 137 4.06 18.81 16.59
CA ASP A 137 2.69 18.56 16.12
C ASP A 137 2.65 17.93 14.72
N ALA A 138 3.75 18.04 13.97
CA ALA A 138 3.88 17.42 12.66
C ALA A 138 4.42 15.99 12.71
N GLN A 139 4.96 15.53 13.85
CA GLN A 139 5.39 14.15 14.08
C GLN A 139 4.21 13.26 14.49
#